data_AF-A0A2E7LPW7-F1
#
_entry.id   AF-A0A2E7LPW7-F1
#
_cell.length_a   1.000
_cell.length_b   1.000
_cell.length_c   1.000
_cell.angle_alpha   90.00
_cell.angle_beta   90.00
_cell.angle_gamma   90.00
#
_symmetry.space_group_name_H-M   'P 1'
#
loop_
_entity.id
_entity.type
_entity.pdbx_description
1 polymer ?
#
loop_
_entity_poly.entity_id
_entity_poly.type
_entity_poly.pdbx_seq_one_letter_code
_entity_poly.pdbx_strand_id
1 'polypeptide(L)'
;ADSDLATQGAPLGITLKQTLAYDENDENLLRYPLKKDELQAVLPGHAVPVLTRGLVLLAKTAFKAGSEPAVGDRLSVTADGSGELQKEAVNEDDTVGSIVGTCIATDGADKYLCKLSF
;
A
#
# COMPACT_ATOMS: atom_id res chain seq x y z
N ALA A 1 8.47 -0.03 -32.89
CA ALA A 1 8.24 0.76 -31.67
C ALA A 1 8.12 -0.25 -30.56
N ASP A 2 9.07 -0.22 -29.64
CA ASP A 2 9.16 -1.13 -28.51
C ASP A 2 7.86 -1.04 -27.69
N SER A 3 7.13 -2.16 -27.60
CA SER A 3 5.86 -2.27 -26.90
C SER A 3 6.05 -2.66 -25.44
N ASP A 4 7.25 -2.45 -24.89
CA ASP A 4 7.51 -2.44 -23.45
C ASP A 4 6.89 -1.18 -22.83
N LEU A 5 5.57 -1.06 -22.98
CA LEU A 5 4.74 -0.32 -22.06
C LEU A 5 4.96 -1.04 -20.74
N ALA A 6 5.97 -0.59 -20.00
CA ALA A 6 6.31 -1.09 -18.68
C ALA A 6 5.00 -1.41 -17.99
N THR A 7 4.72 -2.70 -17.79
CA THR A 7 3.69 -3.11 -16.85
C THR A 7 4.07 -2.34 -15.61
N GLN A 8 3.34 -1.27 -15.27
CA GLN A 8 3.69 -0.41 -14.14
C GLN A 8 3.92 -1.39 -12.99
N GLY A 9 5.17 -1.48 -12.52
CA GLY A 9 5.68 -2.72 -11.93
C GLY A 9 4.69 -3.27 -10.91
N ALA A 10 4.30 -4.53 -11.08
CA ALA A 10 3.31 -5.14 -10.20
C ALA A 10 3.77 -4.92 -8.74
N PRO A 11 2.90 -4.39 -7.87
CA PRO A 11 3.30 -4.06 -6.51
C PRO A 11 3.74 -5.33 -5.78
N LEU A 12 4.86 -5.25 -5.07
CA LEU A 12 5.43 -6.41 -4.36
C LEU A 12 4.75 -6.68 -3.01
N GLY A 13 4.22 -5.64 -2.38
CA GLY A 13 3.64 -5.71 -1.04
C GLY A 13 3.48 -4.35 -0.38
N ILE A 14 3.08 -4.36 0.89
CA ILE A 14 3.00 -3.16 1.73
C ILE A 14 4.24 -3.07 2.62
N THR A 15 4.90 -1.92 2.65
CA THR A 15 6.01 -1.67 3.60
C THR A 15 5.46 -1.58 5.02
N LEU A 16 6.01 -2.38 5.94
CA LEU A 16 5.57 -2.38 7.34
C LEU A 16 6.19 -1.26 8.17
N LYS A 17 7.24 -0.62 7.63
CA LYS A 17 7.95 0.49 8.26
C LYS A 17 8.25 1.56 7.23
N GLN A 18 8.14 2.81 7.64
CA GLN A 18 8.54 3.96 6.84
C GLN A 18 10.06 4.06 6.74
N THR A 19 10.55 4.45 5.58
CA THR A 19 11.98 4.70 5.34
C THR A 19 12.26 6.18 5.56
N LEU A 20 12.98 6.53 6.63
CA LEU A 20 13.25 7.92 7.02
C LEU A 20 14.72 8.12 7.40
N ALA A 21 15.31 9.22 6.94
CA ALA A 21 16.66 9.66 7.31
C ALA A 21 16.67 10.62 8.51
N TYR A 22 15.61 11.43 8.62
CA TYR A 22 15.46 12.50 9.60
C TYR A 22 14.13 12.36 10.35
N ASP A 23 14.09 12.85 11.58
CA ASP A 23 12.86 12.97 12.36
C ASP A 23 12.08 14.26 12.01
N GLU A 24 10.96 14.50 12.70
CA GLU A 24 10.10 15.67 12.53
C GLU A 24 10.76 17.00 12.89
N ASN A 25 11.94 16.97 13.55
CA ASN A 25 12.73 18.13 13.94
C ASN A 25 14.03 18.23 13.12
N ASP A 26 14.12 17.53 11.98
CA ASP A 26 15.30 17.44 11.11
C ASP A 26 16.53 16.79 11.78
N GLU A 27 16.36 16.03 12.86
CA GLU A 27 17.47 15.33 13.50
C GLU A 27 17.78 14.01 12.77
N ASN A 28 19.07 13.74 12.57
CA ASN A 28 19.51 12.55 11.84
C ASN A 28 19.33 11.27 12.66
N LEU A 29 18.46 10.37 12.19
CA LEU A 29 18.09 9.12 12.85
C LEU A 29 19.23 8.09 12.92
N LEU A 30 20.29 8.25 12.13
CA LEU A 30 21.50 7.42 12.24
C LEU A 30 22.25 7.68 13.56
N ARG A 31 22.18 8.91 14.08
CA ARG A 31 22.84 9.31 15.34
C ARG A 31 21.98 9.00 16.57
N TYR A 32 20.66 8.91 16.39
CA TYR A 32 19.70 8.71 17.46
C TYR A 32 18.92 7.40 17.28
N PRO A 33 19.54 6.24 17.56
CA PRO A 33 18.92 4.94 17.32
C PRO A 33 17.67 4.70 18.18
N LEU A 34 17.60 5.30 19.38
CA LEU A 34 16.42 5.21 20.25
C LEU A 34 15.18 5.84 19.59
N LYS A 35 15.33 7.08 19.08
CA LYS A 35 14.26 7.78 18.34
C LYS A 35 13.84 7.04 17.08
N LYS A 36 14.79 6.44 16.36
CA LYS A 36 14.51 5.60 15.19
C LYS A 36 13.61 4.42 15.56
N ASP A 37 13.87 3.77 16.69
CA ASP A 37 13.07 2.63 17.16
C ASP A 37 11.69 3.07 17.65
N GLU A 38 11.58 4.23 18.30
CA GLU A 38 10.31 4.85 18.70
C GLU A 38 9.43 5.19 17.48
N LEU A 39 10.01 5.77 16.42
CA LEU A 39 9.32 6.07 15.16
C LEU A 39 9.05 4.85 14.28
N GLN A 40 9.52 3.66 14.70
CA GLN A 40 9.46 2.42 13.95
C GLN A 40 10.00 2.56 12.51
N ALA A 41 11.01 3.41 12.34
CA ALA A 41 11.56 3.75 11.03
C ALA A 41 12.71 2.81 10.62
N VAL A 42 12.89 2.66 9.31
CA VAL A 42 14.06 2.03 8.71
C VAL A 42 14.93 3.11 8.08
N LEU A 43 16.24 3.04 8.28
CA LEU A 43 17.17 3.99 7.67
C LEU A 43 17.31 3.72 6.17
N PRO A 44 17.52 4.74 5.34
CA PRO A 44 17.86 4.54 3.93
C PRO A 44 19.08 3.60 3.79
N GLY A 45 19.03 2.72 2.79
CA GLY A 45 20.06 1.71 2.55
C GLY A 45 19.96 0.45 3.42
N HIS A 46 19.03 0.39 4.38
CA HIS A 46 18.74 -0.84 5.14
C HIS A 46 17.56 -1.61 4.53
N ALA A 47 17.45 -2.89 4.86
CA ALA A 47 16.35 -3.74 4.41
C ALA A 47 15.03 -3.34 5.08
N VAL A 48 13.98 -3.16 4.27
CA VAL A 48 12.62 -2.82 4.73
C VAL A 48 11.76 -4.09 4.77
N PRO A 49 11.06 -4.39 5.88
CA PRO A 49 10.12 -5.49 5.92
C PRO A 49 8.89 -5.20 5.06
N VAL A 50 8.52 -6.15 4.19
CA VAL A 50 7.39 -6.05 3.27
C VAL A 50 6.37 -7.15 3.56
N LEU A 51 5.10 -6.76 3.70
CA LEU A 51 3.97 -7.66 3.81
C LEU A 51 3.48 -8.04 2.42
N THR A 52 3.71 -9.29 2.02
CA THR A 52 3.29 -9.84 0.73
C THR A 52 1.94 -10.58 0.80
N ARG A 53 1.56 -11.11 1.97
CA ARG A 53 0.28 -11.80 2.21
C ARG A 53 -0.17 -11.63 3.66
N GLY A 54 -1.45 -11.39 3.89
CA GLY A 54 -1.98 -11.27 5.25
C GLY A 54 -3.34 -10.60 5.32
N LEU A 55 -3.79 -10.32 6.55
CA LEU A 55 -4.97 -9.51 6.84
C LEU A 55 -4.50 -8.18 7.42
N VAL A 56 -4.96 -7.07 6.83
CA VAL A 56 -4.64 -5.72 7.32
C VAL A 56 -5.91 -4.89 7.48
N LEU A 57 -5.92 -4.05 8.51
CA LEU A 57 -6.95 -3.05 8.70
C LEU A 57 -6.45 -1.73 8.11
N LEU A 58 -7.10 -1.28 7.04
CA LEU A 58 -6.77 -0.04 6.35
C LEU A 58 -7.76 1.07 6.73
N ALA A 59 -7.25 2.29 6.81
CA ALA A 59 -8.08 3.48 6.95
C ALA A 59 -8.63 3.92 5.59
N LYS A 60 -9.72 4.69 5.58
CA LYS A 60 -10.29 5.28 4.36
C LYS A 60 -9.26 6.04 3.51
N THR A 61 -8.30 6.71 4.14
CA THR A 61 -7.22 7.45 3.46
C THR A 61 -6.23 6.58 2.70
N ALA A 62 -6.27 5.25 2.87
CA ALA A 62 -5.50 4.32 2.06
C ALA A 62 -6.14 4.10 0.67
N PHE A 63 -7.36 4.57 0.48
CA PHE A 63 -8.10 4.42 -0.77
C PHE A 63 -8.26 5.76 -1.49
N LYS A 64 -8.27 5.70 -2.82
CA LYS A 64 -8.63 6.84 -3.64
C LYS A 64 -10.05 7.28 -3.32
N ALA A 65 -10.23 8.58 -3.05
CA ALA A 65 -11.53 9.13 -2.68
C ALA A 65 -12.62 8.80 -3.73
N GLY A 66 -13.75 8.26 -3.28
CA GLY A 66 -14.87 7.84 -4.13
C GLY A 66 -14.69 6.44 -4.78
N SER A 67 -13.57 5.77 -4.52
CA SER A 67 -13.27 4.42 -4.98
C SER A 67 -13.07 3.44 -3.81
N GLU A 68 -13.67 3.74 -2.66
CA GLU A 68 -13.65 2.88 -1.48
C GLU A 68 -14.34 1.52 -1.76
N PRO A 69 -13.78 0.40 -1.28
CA PRO A 69 -14.31 -0.93 -1.54
C PRO A 69 -15.45 -1.32 -0.59
N ALA A 70 -16.43 -2.05 -1.11
CA ALA A 70 -17.40 -2.79 -0.30
C ALA A 70 -16.86 -4.19 0.05
N VAL A 71 -17.57 -4.90 0.94
CA VAL A 71 -17.23 -6.30 1.26
C VAL A 71 -17.36 -7.17 0.01
N GLY A 72 -16.32 -7.93 -0.30
CA GLY A 72 -16.23 -8.79 -1.49
C GLY A 72 -15.50 -8.14 -2.67
N ASP A 73 -15.32 -6.82 -2.65
CA ASP A 73 -14.63 -6.13 -3.74
C ASP A 73 -13.15 -6.50 -3.78
N ARG A 74 -12.65 -6.68 -5.00
CA ARG A 74 -11.22 -6.84 -5.30
C ARG A 74 -10.54 -5.48 -5.26
N LEU A 75 -9.26 -5.49 -4.89
CA LEU A 75 -8.45 -4.28 -4.77
C LEU A 75 -7.36 -4.26 -5.84
N SER A 76 -7.11 -3.08 -6.40
CA SER A 76 -5.96 -2.78 -7.25
C SER A 76 -5.28 -1.49 -6.77
N VAL A 77 -4.06 -1.24 -7.25
CA VAL A 77 -3.32 0.00 -6.99
C VAL A 77 -3.72 1.04 -8.03
N THR A 78 -3.81 2.30 -7.63
CA THR A 78 -4.09 3.40 -8.54
C THR A 78 -2.98 3.57 -9.59
N ALA A 79 -3.37 3.82 -10.84
CA ALA A 79 -2.42 4.01 -11.95
C ALA A 79 -1.74 5.40 -11.95
N ASP A 80 -2.10 6.28 -11.00
CA ASP A 80 -1.55 7.63 -10.87
C ASP A 80 -0.23 7.68 -10.07
N GLY A 81 0.23 6.54 -9.56
CA GLY A 81 1.47 6.44 -8.81
C GLY A 81 1.39 7.00 -7.39
N SER A 82 0.20 7.35 -6.89
CA SER A 82 0.02 7.81 -5.50
C SER A 82 0.29 6.70 -4.47
N GLY A 83 0.23 5.44 -4.89
CA GLY A 83 0.34 4.28 -4.01
C GLY A 83 -0.95 3.99 -3.23
N GLU A 84 -2.04 4.67 -3.56
CA GLU A 84 -3.37 4.41 -3.00
C GLU A 84 -3.96 3.13 -3.59
N LEU A 85 -4.88 2.53 -2.84
CA LEU A 85 -5.69 1.42 -3.30
C LEU A 85 -7.01 1.93 -3.89
N GLN A 86 -7.61 1.15 -4.75
CA GLN A 86 -8.95 1.39 -5.26
C GLN A 86 -9.71 0.08 -5.38
N LYS A 87 -11.04 0.16 -5.33
CA LYS A 87 -11.87 -0.95 -5.81
C LYS A 87 -11.53 -1.21 -7.28
N GLU A 88 -11.31 -2.47 -7.62
CA GLU A 88 -11.07 -2.84 -9.00
C GLU A 88 -12.34 -2.61 -9.80
N ALA A 89 -12.24 -1.84 -10.88
CA ALA A 89 -13.34 -1.71 -11.83
C ALA A 89 -13.52 -3.06 -12.53
N VAL A 90 -14.76 -3.57 -12.59
CA VAL A 90 -15.08 -4.69 -13.47
C VAL A 90 -14.96 -4.18 -14.90
N ASN A 91 -13.77 -4.30 -15.50
CA ASN A 91 -13.61 -4.06 -16.92
C ASN A 91 -14.10 -5.31 -17.67
N GLU A 92 -14.97 -5.12 -18.67
CA GLU A 92 -15.45 -6.20 -19.57
C GLU A 92 -14.31 -6.79 -20.42
N ASP A 93 -13.18 -6.09 -20.49
CA ASP A 93 -11.92 -6.55 -21.07
C ASP A 93 -10.99 -6.94 -19.90
N ASP A 94 -10.78 -8.25 -19.73
CA ASP A 94 -10.13 -8.96 -18.61
C ASP A 94 -8.62 -8.64 -18.44
N THR A 95 -8.21 -7.40 -18.74
CA THR A 95 -6.91 -6.87 -18.34
C THR A 95 -7.02 -6.48 -16.87
N VAL A 96 -7.14 -7.51 -16.03
CA VAL A 96 -7.15 -7.41 -14.58
C VAL A 96 -5.93 -6.56 -14.18
N GLY A 97 -6.17 -5.35 -13.66
CA GLY A 97 -5.11 -4.64 -12.95
C GLY A 97 -4.61 -5.57 -11.85
N SER A 98 -3.30 -5.65 -11.59
CA SER A 98 -2.73 -6.62 -10.64
C SER A 98 -3.54 -6.62 -9.34
N ILE A 99 -4.36 -7.65 -9.13
CA ILE A 99 -5.22 -7.72 -7.94
C ILE A 99 -4.29 -7.90 -6.76
N VAL A 100 -4.37 -6.99 -5.80
CA VAL A 100 -3.53 -7.02 -4.60
C VAL A 100 -4.25 -7.59 -3.39
N GLY A 101 -5.57 -7.77 -3.48
CA GLY A 101 -6.36 -8.33 -2.40
C GLY A 101 -7.87 -8.21 -2.54
N THR A 102 -8.56 -8.40 -1.43
CA THR A 102 -10.02 -8.37 -1.33
C THR A 102 -10.44 -7.75 0.01
N CYS A 103 -11.45 -6.88 -0.01
CA CYS A 103 -12.08 -6.38 1.20
C CYS A 103 -13.01 -7.44 1.80
N ILE A 104 -12.82 -7.80 3.08
CA ILE A 104 -13.58 -8.87 3.75
C ILE A 104 -14.52 -8.34 4.84
N ALA A 105 -14.28 -7.13 5.35
CA ALA A 105 -15.19 -6.44 6.26
C ALA A 105 -14.97 -4.93 6.21
N THR A 106 -16.00 -4.16 6.52
CA THR A 106 -15.92 -2.71 6.73
C THR A 106 -16.77 -2.34 7.93
N ASP A 107 -16.38 -1.28 8.63
CA ASP A 107 -17.22 -0.63 9.66
C ASP A 107 -18.29 0.29 9.06
N GLY A 108 -18.31 0.46 7.72
CA GLY A 108 -19.21 1.34 6.99
C GLY A 108 -18.83 2.82 7.05
N ALA A 109 -17.71 3.17 7.67
CA ALA A 109 -17.23 4.54 7.83
C ALA A 109 -15.80 4.67 7.31
N ASP A 110 -14.82 4.22 8.10
CA ASP A 110 -13.42 4.57 7.90
C ASP A 110 -12.45 3.39 7.99
N LYS A 111 -12.91 2.19 8.35
CA LYS A 111 -12.07 1.01 8.54
C LYS A 111 -12.47 -0.11 7.60
N TYR A 112 -11.47 -0.67 6.93
CA TYR A 112 -11.63 -1.73 5.94
C TYR A 112 -10.65 -2.85 6.27
N LEU A 113 -11.17 -4.03 6.58
CA LEU A 113 -10.36 -5.23 6.76
C LEU A 113 -10.15 -5.89 5.41
N CYS A 114 -8.91 -5.93 4.95
CA CYS A 114 -8.55 -6.43 3.64
C CYS A 114 -7.63 -7.65 3.76
N LYS A 115 -7.93 -8.68 2.97
CA LYS A 115 -7.02 -9.81 2.73
C LYS A 115 -6.13 -9.47 1.56
N LEU A 116 -4.84 -9.34 1.84
CA LEU A 116 -3.81 -9.09 0.83
C LEU A 116 -3.24 -10.40 0.31
N SER A 117 -3.14 -10.47 -1.01
CA SER A 117 -2.47 -11.52 -1.76
C SER A 117 -2.02 -10.92 -3.08
N PHE A 118 -0.80 -10.39 -3.08
CA PHE A 118 -0.09 -9.99 -4.28
C PHE A 118 0.28 -11.22 -5.11
#